data_AF-A0A0F7CTK3-F1
#
_entry.id   AF-A0A0F7CTK3-F1
#
_cell.length_a   1.000
_cell.length_b   1.000
_cell.length_c   1.000
_cell.angle_alpha   90.00
_cell.angle_beta   90.00
_cell.angle_gamma   90.00
#
_symmetry.space_group_name_H-M   'P 1'
#
loop_
_entity.id
_entity.type
_entity.pdbx_description
1 polymer ?
#
loop_
_entity_poly.entity_id
_entity_poly.type
_entity_poly.pdbx_seq_one_letter_code
_entity_poly.pdbx_strand_id
1 'polypeptide(L)'
;MTKLVLGFLTGVPGIFMLFFTVDNYLGSMDDVEPAAGNMFLATTGVPGLILVLIGVALVRSYIKDTKKRVTADPGVKACPLCGALLEEGESVYCPRCWKMLPESDEG
;
A
#
# COMPACT_ATOMS: atom_id res chain seq x y z
N MET A 1 11.17 -2.77 3.81
CA MET A 1 10.71 -1.78 2.83
C MET A 1 10.28 -2.38 1.50
N THR A 2 10.98 -3.40 0.97
CA THR A 2 10.62 -4.06 -0.30
C THR A 2 9.13 -4.44 -0.38
N LYS A 3 8.56 -5.03 0.68
CA LYS A 3 7.12 -5.35 0.75
C LYS A 3 6.22 -4.12 0.61
N LEU A 4 6.57 -3.00 1.24
CA LEU A 4 5.78 -1.76 1.17
C LEU A 4 5.81 -1.19 -0.25
N VAL A 5 7.00 -1.10 -0.85
CA VAL A 5 7.18 -0.57 -2.21
C VAL A 5 6.47 -1.46 -3.24
N LEU A 6 6.66 -2.78 -3.16
CA LEU A 6 5.94 -3.73 -4.01
C LEU A 6 4.43 -3.63 -3.81
N GLY A 7 3.97 -3.44 -2.57
CA GLY A 7 2.56 -3.28 -2.26
C GLY A 7 1.93 -2.07 -2.95
N PHE A 8 2.61 -0.93 -2.97
CA PHE A 8 2.17 0.26 -3.72
C PHE A 8 2.29 0.07 -5.23
N LEU A 9 3.38 -0.54 -5.71
CA LEU A 9 3.60 -0.80 -7.14
C LEU A 9 2.53 -1.70 -7.75
N THR A 10 1.99 -2.66 -7.00
CA THR A 10 0.88 -3.49 -7.49
C THR A 10 -0.48 -2.86 -7.18
N GLY A 11 -0.63 -2.23 -6.02
CA GLY A 11 -1.91 -1.70 -5.54
C GLY A 11 -2.42 -0.51 -6.35
N VAL A 12 -1.57 0.48 -6.63
CA VAL A 12 -1.99 1.71 -7.34
C VAL A 12 -2.43 1.41 -8.78
N PRO A 13 -1.68 0.66 -9.60
CA PRO A 13 -2.15 0.27 -10.94
C PRO A 13 -3.41 -0.61 -10.91
N GLY A 14 -3.54 -1.48 -9.91
CA GLY A 14 -4.74 -2.29 -9.73
C GLY A 14 -5.99 -1.44 -9.48
N ILE A 15 -5.87 -0.41 -8.63
CA ILE A 15 -6.96 0.56 -8.38
C ILE A 15 -7.34 1.29 -9.68
N PHE A 16 -6.35 1.75 -10.44
CA PHE A 16 -6.59 2.42 -11.72
C PHE A 16 -7.31 1.50 -12.72
N MET A 17 -6.88 0.24 -12.84
CA MET A 17 -7.57 -0.76 -13.68
C MET A 17 -9.03 -0.94 -13.27
N LEU A 18 -9.34 -0.97 -11.97
CA LEU A 18 -10.71 -1.11 -11.50
C LEU A 18 -11.59 0.09 -11.87
N PHE A 19 -11.09 1.32 -11.77
CA PHE A 19 -11.82 2.50 -12.25
C PHE A 19 -12.10 2.41 -13.74
N PHE A 20 -11.07 2.06 -14.54
CA PHE A 20 -11.24 1.83 -15.97
C PHE A 20 -12.29 0.74 -16.26
N THR A 21 -12.28 -0.36 -15.52
CA THR A 21 -13.30 -1.42 -15.66
C THR A 21 -14.70 -0.90 -15.36
N VAL A 22 -14.89 -0.12 -14.29
CA VAL A 22 -16.21 0.39 -13.90
C VAL A 22 -16.79 1.30 -14.98
N ASP A 23 -16.00 2.27 -15.48
CA ASP A 23 -16.47 3.21 -16.50
C ASP A 23 -16.87 2.48 -17.79
N ASN A 24 -16.05 1.51 -18.22
CA ASN A 24 -16.33 0.74 -19.44
C ASN A 24 -17.48 -0.27 -19.25
N TYR A 25 -17.62 -0.85 -18.07
CA TYR A 25 -18.72 -1.77 -17.75
C TYR A 25 -20.07 -1.05 -17.76
N LEU A 26 -20.15 0.11 -17.11
CA LEU A 26 -21.38 0.91 -17.07
C LEU A 26 -21.72 1.45 -18.46
N GLY A 27 -20.75 1.95 -19.22
CA GLY A 27 -20.96 2.37 -20.61
C GLY A 27 -21.51 1.23 -21.48
N SER A 28 -20.96 0.02 -21.35
CA SER A 28 -21.46 -1.15 -22.09
C SER A 28 -22.90 -1.54 -21.73
N MET A 29 -23.35 -1.21 -20.51
CA MET A 29 -24.74 -1.47 -20.09
C MET A 29 -25.71 -0.41 -20.65
N ASP A 30 -25.28 0.84 -20.71
CA ASP A 30 -26.04 1.92 -21.33
C ASP A 30 -26.20 1.69 -22.85
N ASP A 31 -25.17 1.13 -23.49
CA ASP A 31 -25.20 0.75 -24.91
C ASP A 31 -25.91 -0.59 -25.18
N VAL A 32 -26.46 -1.25 -24.14
CA VAL A 32 -27.19 -2.53 -24.22
C VAL A 32 -26.32 -3.66 -24.83
N GLU A 33 -25.01 -3.60 -24.62
CA GLU A 33 -24.02 -4.59 -25.06
C GLU A 33 -23.38 -5.30 -23.84
N PRO A 34 -24.14 -6.12 -23.09
CA PRO A 34 -23.66 -6.73 -21.84
C PRO A 34 -22.47 -7.67 -22.05
N ALA A 35 -22.31 -8.21 -23.26
CA ALA A 35 -21.16 -9.02 -23.63
C ALA A 35 -19.84 -8.22 -23.54
N ALA A 36 -19.83 -6.96 -23.99
CA ALA A 36 -18.65 -6.08 -23.92
C ALA A 36 -18.31 -5.75 -22.46
N GLY A 37 -19.32 -5.42 -21.64
CA GLY A 37 -19.14 -5.18 -20.21
C GLY A 37 -18.49 -6.36 -19.50
N ASN A 38 -18.98 -7.58 -19.76
CA ASN A 38 -18.41 -8.80 -19.18
C ASN A 38 -16.95 -9.05 -19.60
N MET A 39 -16.54 -8.61 -20.81
CA MET A 39 -15.14 -8.69 -21.23
C MET A 39 -14.26 -7.74 -20.42
N PHE A 40 -14.69 -6.51 -20.13
CA PHE A 40 -13.94 -5.60 -19.27
C PHE A 40 -13.77 -6.16 -17.86
N LEU A 41 -14.84 -6.73 -17.29
CA LEU A 41 -14.80 -7.35 -15.97
C LEU A 41 -13.78 -8.50 -15.92
N ALA A 42 -13.78 -9.37 -16.94
CA ALA A 42 -12.87 -10.52 -16.98
C ALA A 42 -11.40 -10.13 -17.26
N THR A 43 -11.16 -9.15 -18.15
CA THR A 43 -9.81 -8.82 -18.64
C THR A 43 -9.08 -7.78 -17.81
N THR A 44 -9.81 -6.81 -17.25
CA THR A 44 -9.21 -5.72 -16.46
C THR A 44 -9.73 -5.73 -15.02
N GLY A 45 -11.00 -6.10 -14.82
CA GLY A 45 -11.62 -6.12 -13.48
C GLY A 45 -10.99 -7.16 -12.55
N VAL A 46 -11.01 -8.43 -12.95
CA VAL A 46 -10.46 -9.53 -12.16
C VAL A 46 -8.96 -9.36 -11.93
N PRO A 47 -8.12 -9.08 -12.96
CA PRO A 47 -6.70 -8.82 -12.73
C PRO A 47 -6.44 -7.59 -11.87
N GLY A 48 -7.19 -6.50 -12.05
CA GLY A 48 -7.12 -5.29 -11.22
C GLY A 48 -7.40 -5.61 -9.75
N LEU A 49 -8.45 -6.37 -9.48
CA LEU A 49 -8.82 -6.81 -8.13
C LEU A 49 -7.72 -7.67 -7.50
N ILE A 50 -7.15 -8.63 -8.24
CA ILE A 50 -6.04 -9.47 -7.77
C ILE A 50 -4.82 -8.61 -7.40
N LEU A 51 -4.44 -7.64 -8.25
CA LEU A 51 -3.32 -6.74 -7.99
C LEU A 51 -3.53 -5.89 -6.73
N VAL A 52 -4.75 -5.40 -6.51
CA VAL A 52 -5.09 -4.68 -5.28
C VAL A 52 -5.01 -5.58 -4.05
N LEU A 53 -5.56 -6.79 -4.11
CA LEU A 53 -5.50 -7.73 -3.00
C LEU A 53 -4.05 -8.08 -2.62
N ILE A 54 -3.20 -8.34 -3.62
CA ILE A 54 -1.76 -8.57 -3.41
C ILE A 54 -1.11 -7.34 -2.78
N GLY A 55 -1.40 -6.15 -3.32
CA GLY A 55 -0.87 -4.88 -2.80
C GLY A 55 -1.22 -4.67 -1.33
N VAL A 56 -2.49 -4.84 -0.97
CA VAL A 56 -2.99 -4.73 0.40
C VAL A 56 -2.35 -5.79 1.31
N ALA A 57 -2.22 -7.03 0.85
CA ALA A 57 -1.58 -8.11 1.63
C ALA A 57 -0.11 -7.79 1.94
N LEU A 58 0.63 -7.25 0.96
CA LEU A 58 2.03 -6.84 1.13
C LEU A 58 2.19 -5.68 2.11
N VAL A 59 1.33 -4.66 2.00
CA VAL A 59 1.31 -3.51 2.94
C VAL A 59 0.96 -3.98 4.35
N ARG A 60 -0.07 -4.83 4.51
CA ARG A 60 -0.44 -5.40 5.81
C ARG A 60 0.68 -6.21 6.44
N SER A 61 1.34 -7.07 5.66
CA SER A 61 2.49 -7.84 6.14
C SER A 61 3.61 -6.90 6.60
N TYR A 62 3.88 -5.82 5.86
CA TYR A 62 4.89 -4.85 6.24
C TYR A 62 4.56 -4.15 7.57
N ILE A 63 3.32 -3.68 7.76
CA ILE A 63 2.90 -3.02 9.00
C ILE A 63 3.00 -4.00 10.18
N LYS A 64 2.57 -5.24 10.00
CA LYS A 64 2.63 -6.28 11.03
C LYS A 64 4.08 -6.59 11.45
N ASP A 65 4.97 -6.72 10.47
CA ASP A 65 6.40 -6.97 10.71
C ASP A 65 7.04 -5.80 11.47
N THR A 66 6.71 -4.55 11.13
CA THR A 66 7.21 -3.35 11.82
C THR A 66 6.69 -3.29 13.26
N LYS A 67 5.39 -3.50 13.48
CA LYS A 67 4.79 -3.49 14.82
C LYS A 67 5.44 -4.52 15.73
N LYS A 68 5.67 -5.74 15.24
CA LYS A 68 6.31 -6.82 16.01
C LYS A 68 7.71 -6.43 16.48
N ARG A 69 8.49 -5.74 15.64
CA ARG A 69 9.86 -5.33 15.97
C ARG A 69 9.89 -4.17 16.97
N VAL A 70 8.99 -3.20 16.82
CA VAL A 70 8.83 -2.09 17.79
C VAL A 70 8.43 -2.60 19.17
N THR A 71 7.53 -3.59 19.26
CA THR A 71 7.13 -4.14 20.57
C THR A 71 8.16 -5.07 21.20
N ALA A 72 9.16 -5.53 20.45
CA ALA A 72 10.17 -6.45 20.94
C ALA A 72 11.29 -5.74 21.71
N ASP A 73 11.63 -4.51 21.31
CA ASP A 73 12.70 -3.71 21.90
C ASP A 73 12.15 -2.34 22.34
N PRO A 74 12.08 -2.04 23.65
CA PRO A 74 11.48 -0.81 24.16
C PRO A 74 12.23 0.47 23.72
N GLY A 75 13.49 0.36 23.30
CA GLY A 75 14.29 1.47 22.79
C GLY A 75 14.19 1.70 21.28
N VAL A 76 13.28 1.01 20.56
CA VAL A 76 13.18 1.10 19.09
C VAL A 76 11.84 1.74 18.68
N LYS A 77 11.92 2.91 18.03
CA LYS A 77 10.77 3.61 17.43
C LYS A 77 10.71 3.37 15.92
N ALA A 78 9.50 3.39 15.36
CA ALA A 78 9.31 3.34 13.91
C ALA A 78 9.14 4.74 13.31
N CYS A 79 9.83 5.02 12.21
CA CYS A 79 9.64 6.25 11.45
C CYS A 79 8.17 6.37 10.97
N PRO A 80 7.50 7.51 11.19
CA PRO A 80 6.08 7.67 10.84
C PRO A 80 5.84 7.73 9.32
N LEU A 81 6.87 8.05 8.53
CA LEU A 81 6.72 8.17 7.07
C LEU A 81 7.01 6.84 6.36
N CYS A 82 8.12 6.18 6.70
CA CYS A 82 8.60 5.02 5.94
C CYS A 82 8.75 3.74 6.80
N GLY A 83 8.38 3.77 8.08
CA GLY A 83 8.47 2.64 9.01
C GLY A 83 9.86 2.03 9.16
N ALA A 84 10.93 2.83 8.98
CA ALA A 84 12.27 2.44 9.39
C ALA A 84 12.31 2.24 10.90
N LEU A 85 13.05 1.25 11.38
CA LEU A 85 13.32 1.11 12.81
C LEU A 85 14.48 2.03 13.17
N LEU A 86 14.33 2.74 14.26
CA LEU A 86 15.22 3.77 14.74
C LEU A 86 15.45 3.54 16.22
N GLU A 87 16.69 3.64 16.65
CA GLU A 87 17.03 3.64 18.07
C GLU A 87 16.66 5.00 18.68
N GLU A 88 16.13 5.00 19.90
CA GLU A 88 15.77 6.22 20.63
C GLU A 88 17.01 7.11 20.88
N GLY A 89 16.90 8.40 20.56
CA GLY A 89 17.89 9.42 20.92
C GLY A 89 19.08 9.59 19.97
N GLU A 90 19.29 8.70 19.00
CA GLU A 90 20.52 8.73 18.19
C GLU A 90 20.39 9.47 16.84
N SER A 91 19.19 9.60 16.30
CA SER A 91 19.00 10.21 14.96
C SER A 91 17.93 11.29 14.94
N VAL A 92 18.33 12.50 14.50
CA VAL A 92 17.43 13.63 14.21
C VAL A 92 16.70 13.43 12.86
N TYR A 93 17.28 12.61 11.98
CA TYR A 93 16.74 12.31 10.65
C TYR A 93 16.62 10.81 10.44
N CYS A 94 15.55 10.37 9.78
CA CYS A 94 15.45 8.98 9.37
C CYS A 94 16.47 8.67 8.25
N PRO A 95 17.35 7.66 8.38
CA PRO A 95 18.39 7.33 7.40
C PRO A 95 17.85 6.81 6.06
N ARG A 96 16.53 6.63 5.97
CA ARG A 96 15.86 5.99 4.84
C ARG A 96 15.00 6.95 4.03
N CYS A 97 14.25 7.84 4.68
CA CYS A 97 13.39 8.80 4.01
C CYS A 97 13.83 10.26 4.23
N TRP A 98 14.91 10.48 4.97
CA TRP A 98 15.47 11.81 5.27
C TRP A 98 14.48 12.78 5.94
N LYS A 99 13.34 12.29 6.44
CA LYS A 99 12.40 13.10 7.20
C LYS A 99 12.96 13.34 8.60
N MET A 100 12.86 14.57 9.08
CA MET A 100 13.15 14.94 10.46
C MET A 100 12.20 14.19 11.40
N LEU A 101 12.77 13.61 12.46
CA LEU A 101 12.03 12.88 13.46
C LEU A 101 11.52 13.86 14.52
N PRO A 102 10.29 13.67 15.04
CA PRO A 102 9.83 14.46 16.17
C PRO A 102 10.76 14.20 17.35
N GLU A 103 11.18 15.26 18.04
CA GLU A 103 11.98 15.14 19.25
C GLU A 103 11.19 14.30 20.27
N SER A 104 11.88 13.42 20.99
CA SER A 104 11.26 12.65 22.07
C SER A 104 10.90 13.60 23.19
N ASP A 105 9.62 13.85 23.39
CA ASP A 105 9.12 14.52 24.60
C ASP A 105 9.46 13.64 25.80
N GLU A 106 10.51 13.99 26.54
CA GLU A 106 10.76 13.47 27.89
C GLU A 106 9.76 14.14 28.84
N GLY A 107 8.74 13.40 29.27
CA GLY A 107 7.74 13.82 30.25
C GLY A 107 7.29 12.66 31.14
#